data_AF-A0A916A0R4-F1
#
_entry.id   AF-A0A916A0R4-F1
#
_cell.length_a   1.000
_cell.length_b   1.000
_cell.length_c   1.000
_cell.angle_alpha   90.00
_cell.angle_beta   90.00
_cell.angle_gamma   90.00
#
_symmetry.space_group_name_H-M   'P 1'
#
loop_
_entity.id
_entity.type
_entity.pdbx_description
1 polymer ?
#
loop_
_entity_poly.entity_id
_entity_poly.type
_entity_poly.pdbx_seq_one_letter_code
_entity_poly.pdbx_strand_id
1 'polypeptide(L)'
;MSHDLSRGPDALERFVTKIEEEQANIQEDLSVPAEMIMAPEDLKTYNEVTECWICKGPFLKPAAPEVVQKLKKAKHNLLEIKEWETYMVLSCQRLKPTEKL
;
A
#
# COMPACT_ATOMS: atom_id res chain seq x y z
N MET A 1 39.64 2.65 -23.40
CA MET A 1 39.03 1.31 -23.44
C MET A 1 40.13 0.29 -23.66
N SER A 2 40.39 -0.57 -22.67
CA SER A 2 41.46 -1.58 -22.71
C SER A 2 40.93 -2.83 -23.42
N HIS A 3 41.53 -3.17 -24.56
CA HIS A 3 41.12 -4.27 -25.43
C HIS A 3 41.73 -5.64 -25.04
N ASP A 4 42.40 -5.76 -23.89
CA ASP A 4 43.19 -6.96 -23.53
C ASP A 4 42.64 -7.80 -22.36
N LEU A 5 41.41 -7.57 -21.89
CA LEU A 5 40.83 -8.37 -20.79
C LEU A 5 40.63 -9.85 -21.13
N SER A 6 40.67 -10.21 -22.42
CA SER A 6 40.39 -11.57 -22.91
C SER A 6 41.62 -12.38 -23.29
N ARG A 7 42.85 -11.88 -23.08
CA ARG A 7 44.07 -12.56 -23.52
C ARG A 7 45.13 -12.62 -22.41
N GLY A 8 45.44 -13.84 -21.98
CA GLY A 8 46.45 -14.12 -20.95
C GLY A 8 46.01 -15.26 -20.03
N PRO A 9 46.94 -15.94 -19.35
CA PRO A 9 46.62 -16.98 -18.37
C PRO A 9 45.80 -16.45 -17.17
N ASP A 10 45.80 -15.13 -16.96
CA ASP A 10 45.14 -14.40 -15.87
C ASP A 10 43.91 -13.58 -16.33
N ALA A 11 43.41 -13.84 -17.55
CA ALA A 11 42.27 -13.09 -18.12
C ALA A 11 41.00 -13.16 -17.25
N LEU A 12 40.73 -14.31 -16.62
CA LEU A 12 39.58 -14.48 -15.73
C LEU A 12 39.69 -13.61 -14.47
N GLU A 13 40.86 -13.60 -13.85
CA GLU A 13 41.13 -12.80 -12.65
C GLU A 13 40.95 -11.31 -12.94
N ARG A 14 41.54 -10.82 -14.04
CA ARG A 14 41.37 -9.41 -14.48
C ARG A 14 39.91 -9.05 -14.78
N PHE A 15 39.14 -9.97 -15.34
CA PHE A 15 37.72 -9.76 -15.61
C PHE A 15 36.91 -9.66 -14.32
N VAL A 16 37.16 -10.55 -13.37
CA VAL A 16 36.50 -10.54 -12.05
C VAL A 16 36.85 -9.25 -11.31
N THR A 17 38.13 -8.88 -11.22
CA THR A 17 38.56 -7.64 -10.57
C THR A 17 37.88 -6.42 -11.16
N LYS A 18 37.75 -6.36 -12.50
CA LYS A 18 37.05 -5.25 -13.16
C LYS A 18 35.56 -5.20 -12.82
N ILE A 19 34.89 -6.36 -12.72
CA ILE A 19 33.49 -6.40 -12.29
C ILE A 19 33.37 -5.91 -10.84
N GLU A 20 34.26 -6.34 -9.96
CA GLU A 20 34.26 -5.90 -8.55
C GLU A 20 34.48 -4.39 -8.43
N GLU A 21 35.39 -3.81 -9.23
CA GLU A 21 35.61 -2.37 -9.31
C GLU A 21 34.37 -1.63 -9.84
N GLU A 22 33.78 -2.09 -10.95
CA GLU A 22 32.57 -1.47 -11.50
C GLU A 22 31.38 -1.57 -10.54
N GLN A 23 31.25 -2.69 -9.82
CA GLN A 23 30.22 -2.88 -8.80
C GLN A 23 30.42 -1.93 -7.62
N ALA A 24 31.65 -1.77 -7.13
CA ALA A 24 31.96 -0.86 -6.04
C ALA A 24 31.62 0.59 -6.42
N ASN A 25 31.95 1.02 -7.64
CA ASN A 25 31.63 2.36 -8.15
C ASN A 25 30.11 2.59 -8.24
N ILE A 26 29.35 1.62 -8.76
CA ILE A 26 27.88 1.72 -8.83
C ILE A 26 27.29 1.80 -7.41
N GLN A 27 27.82 1.00 -6.47
CA GLN A 27 27.33 1.00 -5.10
C GLN A 27 27.64 2.33 -4.40
N GLU A 28 28.80 2.92 -4.64
CA GLU A 28 29.17 4.25 -4.17
C GLU A 28 28.21 5.31 -4.72
N ASP A 29 27.97 5.32 -6.03
CA ASP A 29 27.03 6.24 -6.69
C ASP A 29 25.60 6.12 -6.14
N LEU A 30 25.11 4.89 -5.94
CA LEU A 30 23.78 4.63 -5.40
C LEU A 30 23.67 4.89 -3.88
N SER A 31 24.79 4.91 -3.16
CA SER A 31 24.81 5.21 -1.72
C SER A 31 24.57 6.69 -1.43
N VAL A 32 24.80 7.55 -2.42
CA VAL A 32 24.51 8.98 -2.31
C VAL A 32 23.00 9.17 -2.24
N PRO A 33 22.46 9.78 -1.16
CA PRO A 33 21.05 10.08 -1.07
C PRO A 33 20.65 11.00 -2.23
N ALA A 34 19.85 10.47 -3.16
CA ALA A 34 19.28 11.27 -4.22
C ALA A 34 18.06 12.04 -3.71
N GLU A 35 17.84 13.23 -4.26
CA GLU A 35 16.58 13.95 -4.07
C GLU A 35 15.43 13.05 -4.52
N MET A 36 14.38 12.96 -3.71
CA MET A 36 13.25 12.11 -3.99
C MET A 36 12.60 12.58 -5.29
N ILE A 37 12.73 11.79 -6.36
CA ILE A 37 12.19 12.14 -7.68
C ILE A 37 10.65 12.26 -7.64
N MET A 38 10.02 11.60 -6.67
CA MET A 38 8.59 11.72 -6.40
C MET A 38 8.31 12.83 -5.40
N ALA A 39 7.51 13.81 -5.80
CA ALA A 39 6.90 14.73 -4.85
C ALA A 39 5.96 13.95 -3.89
N PRO A 40 5.66 14.48 -2.69
CA PRO A 40 4.68 13.87 -1.79
C PRO A 40 3.32 13.61 -2.46
N GLU A 41 2.95 14.45 -3.43
CA GLU A 41 1.74 14.32 -4.24
C GLU A 41 1.80 13.15 -5.23
N ASP A 42 2.97 12.86 -5.80
CA ASP A 42 3.19 11.70 -6.66
C ASP A 42 3.09 10.40 -5.86
N LEU A 43 3.65 10.37 -4.65
CA LEU A 43 3.53 9.23 -3.74
C LEU A 43 2.07 8.99 -3.35
N LYS A 44 1.32 10.06 -3.05
CA LYS A 44 -0.11 9.97 -2.77
C LYS A 44 -0.85 9.38 -3.98
N THR A 45 -0.59 9.93 -5.17
CA THR A 45 -1.20 9.48 -6.41
C THR A 45 -0.91 8.00 -6.66
N TYR A 46 0.34 7.57 -6.50
CA TYR A 46 0.78 6.17 -6.63
C TYR A 46 0.01 5.24 -5.68
N ASN A 47 -0.13 5.61 -4.41
CA ASN A 47 -0.84 4.81 -3.41
C ASN A 47 -2.36 4.75 -3.65
N GLU A 48 -2.92 5.76 -4.32
CA GLU A 48 -4.34 5.81 -4.68
C GLU A 48 -4.66 5.07 -5.99
N VAL A 49 -3.66 4.69 -6.78
CA VAL A 49 -3.89 3.97 -8.04
C VAL A 49 -4.46 2.58 -7.78
N THR A 50 -5.68 2.36 -8.27
CA THR A 50 -6.37 1.06 -8.18
C THR A 50 -6.23 0.23 -9.46
N GLU A 51 -5.67 0.80 -10.53
CA GLU A 51 -5.59 0.22 -11.87
C GLU A 51 -4.19 0.28 -12.49
N CYS A 52 -3.80 -0.78 -13.18
CA CYS A 52 -2.53 -0.86 -13.87
C CYS A 52 -2.47 0.10 -15.05
N TRP A 53 -1.45 0.97 -15.09
CA TRP A 53 -1.31 1.95 -16.16
C TRP A 53 -1.07 1.33 -17.54
N ILE A 54 -0.49 0.12 -17.59
CA ILE A 54 -0.18 -0.64 -18.82
C ILE A 54 -1.42 -1.34 -19.37
N CYS A 55 -2.06 -2.19 -18.56
CA CYS A 55 -3.17 -3.04 -19.03
C CYS A 55 -4.56 -2.51 -18.67
N LYS A 56 -4.65 -1.40 -17.92
CA LYS A 56 -5.90 -0.82 -17.38
C LYS A 56 -6.73 -1.78 -16.52
N GLY A 57 -6.13 -2.87 -16.07
CA GLY A 57 -6.77 -3.84 -15.19
C GLY A 57 -6.65 -3.44 -13.71
N PRO A 58 -7.62 -3.80 -12.86
CA PRO A 58 -7.56 -3.48 -11.44
C PRO A 58 -6.40 -4.25 -10.76
N PHE A 59 -5.64 -3.57 -9.91
CA PHE A 59 -4.57 -4.20 -9.11
C PHE A 59 -5.14 -5.12 -8.04
N LEU A 60 -6.26 -4.72 -7.44
CA LEU A 60 -6.98 -5.51 -6.48
C LEU A 60 -8.07 -6.30 -7.20
N LYS A 61 -8.17 -7.59 -6.88
CA LYS A 61 -9.35 -8.35 -7.32
C LYS A 61 -10.59 -7.68 -6.73
N PRO A 62 -11.63 -7.42 -7.53
CA PRO A 62 -12.89 -6.92 -7.01
C PRO A 62 -13.36 -7.81 -5.86
N ALA A 63 -13.84 -7.20 -4.78
CA ALA A 63 -14.42 -7.96 -3.69
C ALA A 63 -15.52 -8.86 -4.25
N ALA A 64 -15.48 -10.14 -3.88
CA ALA A 64 -16.47 -11.09 -4.37
C ALA A 64 -17.89 -10.56 -4.06
N PRO A 65 -18.86 -10.67 -4.99
CA PRO A 65 -20.21 -10.14 -4.80
C PRO A 65 -20.85 -10.58 -3.48
N GLU A 66 -20.56 -11.81 -3.04
CA GLU A 66 -21.03 -12.37 -1.77
C GLU A 66 -20.50 -11.60 -0.55
N VAL A 67 -19.23 -11.17 -0.56
CA VAL A 67 -18.62 -10.37 0.51
C VAL A 67 -19.29 -8.99 0.59
N VAL A 68 -19.52 -8.37 -0.57
CA VAL A 68 -20.22 -7.06 -0.66
C VAL A 68 -21.65 -7.18 -0.14
N GLN A 69 -22.37 -8.25 -0.48
CA GLN A 69 -23.71 -8.49 0.03
C GLN A 69 -23.73 -8.71 1.55
N LYS A 70 -22.81 -9.52 2.09
CA LYS A 70 -22.69 -9.73 3.55
C LYS A 70 -22.42 -8.43 4.30
N LEU A 71 -21.55 -7.57 3.76
CA LEU A 71 -21.27 -6.25 4.33
C LEU A 71 -22.49 -5.32 4.30
N LYS A 72 -23.25 -5.30 3.20
CA LYS A 72 -24.50 -4.52 3.10
C LYS A 72 -25.53 -4.98 4.14
N LYS A 73 -25.71 -6.29 4.30
CA LYS A 73 -26.61 -6.86 5.31
C LYS A 73 -26.15 -6.51 6.73
N ALA A 74 -24.87 -6.67 7.03
CA ALA A 74 -24.32 -6.32 8.34
C ALA A 74 -24.51 -4.83 8.68
N LYS A 75 -24.30 -3.94 7.70
CA LYS A 75 -24.56 -2.50 7.86
C LYS A 75 -26.03 -2.21 8.20
N HIS A 76 -26.96 -2.87 7.51
CA HIS A 76 -28.39 -2.69 7.76
C HIS A 76 -28.78 -3.16 9.16
N ASN A 77 -28.36 -4.37 9.55
CA ASN A 77 -28.62 -4.91 10.88
C ASN A 77 -28.06 -4.00 11.99
N LEU A 78 -26.87 -3.43 11.80
CA LEU A 78 -26.27 -2.51 12.76
C LEU A 78 -27.09 -1.21 12.92
N LEU A 79 -27.70 -0.72 11.83
CA LEU A 79 -28.59 0.45 11.89
C LEU A 79 -29.85 0.13 12.68
N GLU A 80 -30.50 -1.02 12.40
CA GLU A 80 -31.68 -1.45 13.16
C GLU A 80 -31.39 -1.59 14.65
N ILE A 81 -30.26 -2.21 15.02
CA ILE A 81 -29.86 -2.36 16.43
C ILE A 81 -29.73 -0.99 17.10
N LYS A 82 -29.08 -0.03 16.44
CA LYS A 82 -28.93 1.33 16.98
C LYS A 82 -30.27 2.06 17.15
N GLU A 83 -31.20 1.87 16.22
CA GLU A 83 -32.54 2.43 16.31
C GLU A 83 -33.31 1.83 17.51
N TRP A 84 -33.23 0.51 17.68
CA TRP A 84 -33.81 -0.19 18.84
C TRP A 84 -33.19 0.25 20.17
N GLU A 85 -31.86 0.36 20.23
CA GLU A 85 -31.16 0.89 21.41
C GLU A 85 -31.63 2.31 21.74
N THR A 86 -31.73 3.18 20.73
CA THR A 86 -32.22 4.55 20.89
C THR A 86 -33.66 4.57 21.42
N TYR A 87 -34.54 3.74 20.83
CA TYR A 87 -35.91 3.61 21.27
C TYR A 87 -36.01 3.14 22.74
N MET A 88 -35.22 2.14 23.12
CA MET A 88 -35.19 1.60 24.49
C MET A 88 -34.65 2.62 25.50
N VAL A 89 -33.64 3.40 25.13
CA VAL A 89 -33.13 4.48 25.99
C VAL A 89 -34.21 5.54 26.22
N LEU A 90 -34.90 5.95 25.16
CA LEU A 90 -36.00 6.93 25.27
C LEU A 90 -37.18 6.39 26.08
N SER A 91 -37.54 5.10 25.92
CA SER A 91 -38.64 4.50 26.68
C SER A 91 -38.30 4.40 28.18
N CYS A 92 -37.07 3.99 28.54
CA CYS A 92 -36.61 3.98 29.92
C CYS A 92 -36.57 5.39 30.55
N GLN A 93 -36.24 6.43 29.80
CA GLN A 93 -36.26 7.81 30.29
C GLN A 93 -37.69 8.31 30.54
N ARG A 94 -38.66 7.94 29.69
CA ARG A 94 -40.07 8.29 29.85
C ARG A 94 -40.75 7.61 31.03
N LEU A 95 -40.19 6.49 31.51
CA LEU A 95 -40.70 5.73 32.66
C LEU A 95 -40.13 6.21 34.00
N LYS A 96 -39.17 7.16 34.02
CA LYS A 96 -38.71 7.76 35.28
C LYS A 96 -39.81 8.67 35.82
N PRO A 97 -40.33 8.44 37.05
CA PRO A 97 -41.26 9.37 37.66
C PRO A 97 -40.56 10.72 37.81
N THR A 98 -41.24 11.81 37.43
CA THR A 98 -40.86 13.14 37.91
C THR A 98 -41.09 13.16 39.42
N GLU A 99 -40.06 12.83 40.19
CA GLU A 99 -39.97 13.25 41.60
C GLU A 99 -39.90 14.78 41.57
N LYS A 100 -41.07 15.41 41.68
CA LYS A 100 -41.20 16.82 42.01
C LYS A 100 -41.07 16.90 43.53
N LEU A 101 -39.92 17.41 43.99
CA LEU A 101 -39.74 17.92 45.34
C LEU A 101 -40.58 19.18 45.56
#